data_AF-A0A7V1V2N8-F1
#
_entry.id   AF-A0A7V1V2N8-F1
#
_cell.length_a   1.000
_cell.length_b   1.000
_cell.length_c   1.000
_cell.angle_alpha   90.00
_cell.angle_beta   90.00
_cell.angle_gamma   90.00
#
_symmetry.space_group_name_H-M   'P 1'
#
loop_
_entity.id
_entity.type
_entity.pdbx_description
1 polymer ?
#
loop_
_entity_poly.entity_id
_entity_poly.type
_entity_poly.pdbx_seq_one_letter_code
_entity_poly.pdbx_strand_id
1 'polypeptide(L)'
;MTADDKHGPESRQRVADSHEHSEEDERVLKADGERSARDSETVHRIVVPAGAALLASGIALQLLGVEILLSRILSGTALLVLLLPVAREAVIGFRKNPFNENVLMGTAAVVAAIIGVWPEGAAVLLVYNVAEHVEDYTVDRVRRIAERTASLLPRRALRLREGQEEDVPVEEIRPGDLLLVKSGWRVP
;
A
#
# COMPACT_ATOMS: atom_id res chain seq x y z
N MET A 1 -66.27 6.80 -8.79
CA MET A 1 -65.43 5.60 -8.87
C MET A 1 -64.05 6.06 -9.34
N THR A 2 -63.38 7.01 -8.67
CA THR A 2 -62.65 6.96 -7.37
C THR A 2 -61.59 5.86 -7.30
N ALA A 3 -60.33 6.28 -7.40
CA ALA A 3 -59.12 5.78 -6.72
C ALA A 3 -57.95 6.63 -7.27
N ASP A 4 -57.87 7.91 -6.92
CA ASP A 4 -57.24 8.47 -5.71
C ASP A 4 -55.75 8.11 -5.58
N ASP A 5 -54.95 9.09 -6.00
CA ASP A 5 -53.51 9.22 -5.99
C ASP A 5 -53.00 9.25 -4.54
N LYS A 6 -52.40 8.14 -4.08
CA LYS A 6 -51.70 8.06 -2.79
C LYS A 6 -50.36 7.35 -2.97
N HIS A 7 -49.40 8.01 -3.62
CA HIS A 7 -47.97 7.71 -3.42
C HIS A 7 -47.35 8.86 -2.65
N GLY A 8 -47.47 8.75 -1.32
CA GLY A 8 -47.02 9.75 -0.36
C GLY A 8 -45.50 9.90 -0.25
N PRO A 9 -45.04 10.99 0.39
CA PRO A 9 -43.62 11.38 0.51
C PRO A 9 -42.69 10.37 1.22
N GLU A 10 -43.23 9.30 1.80
CA GLU A 10 -42.50 8.32 2.63
C GLU A 10 -41.52 7.42 1.86
N SER A 11 -41.75 7.18 0.57
CA SER A 11 -40.84 6.35 -0.26
C SER A 11 -39.54 7.09 -0.60
N ARG A 12 -39.58 8.42 -0.69
CA ARG A 12 -38.39 9.26 -0.89
C ARG A 12 -37.57 9.41 0.40
N GLN A 13 -38.25 9.44 1.55
CA GLN A 13 -37.60 9.51 2.86
C GLN A 13 -36.78 8.25 3.18
N ARG A 14 -37.32 7.04 2.89
CA ARG A 14 -36.59 5.78 3.11
C ARG A 14 -35.37 5.60 2.21
N VAL A 15 -35.45 6.10 0.97
CA VAL A 15 -34.31 6.10 0.04
C VAL A 15 -33.24 7.08 0.50
N ALA A 16 -33.64 8.26 0.99
CA ALA A 16 -32.71 9.23 1.58
C ALA A 16 -32.02 8.69 2.85
N ASP A 17 -32.76 8.11 3.80
CA ASP A 17 -32.21 7.47 5.01
C ASP A 17 -31.26 6.31 4.64
N SER A 18 -31.59 5.51 3.63
CA SER A 18 -30.73 4.40 3.18
C SER A 18 -29.45 4.87 2.47
N HIS A 19 -29.51 6.01 1.77
CA HIS A 19 -28.33 6.62 1.14
C HIS A 19 -27.44 7.29 2.19
N GLU A 20 -28.01 7.95 3.21
CA GLU A 20 -27.24 8.53 4.31
C GLU A 20 -26.54 7.46 5.16
N HIS A 21 -27.21 6.34 5.44
CA HIS A 21 -26.60 5.23 6.19
C HIS A 21 -25.49 4.52 5.39
N SER A 22 -25.64 4.41 4.06
CA SER A 22 -24.60 3.87 3.18
C SER A 22 -23.39 4.80 3.07
N GLU A 23 -23.58 6.12 3.11
CA GLU A 23 -22.46 7.07 3.13
C GLU A 23 -21.75 7.11 4.49
N GLU A 24 -22.48 6.97 5.60
CA GLU A 24 -21.87 6.85 6.93
C GLU A 24 -21.01 5.60 7.05
N ASP A 25 -21.53 4.43 6.64
CA ASP A 25 -20.76 3.18 6.65
C ASP A 25 -19.51 3.25 5.77
N GLU A 26 -19.61 3.88 4.58
CA GLU A 26 -18.46 4.06 3.68
C GLU A 26 -17.44 5.06 4.24
N ARG A 27 -17.88 6.10 4.95
CA ARG A 27 -17.00 7.06 5.65
C ARG A 27 -16.31 6.42 6.87
N VAL A 28 -17.00 5.56 7.62
CA VAL A 28 -16.42 4.81 8.74
C VAL A 28 -15.38 3.80 8.24
N LEU A 29 -15.69 3.05 7.17
CA LEU A 29 -14.75 2.12 6.54
C LEU A 29 -13.52 2.83 5.95
N LYS A 30 -13.69 4.01 5.34
CA LYS A 30 -12.56 4.83 4.87
C LYS A 30 -11.73 5.38 6.03
N ALA A 31 -12.37 5.88 7.10
CA ALA A 31 -11.67 6.41 8.26
C ALA A 31 -10.88 5.34 9.03
N ASP A 32 -11.40 4.11 9.14
CA ASP A 32 -10.69 2.97 9.73
C ASP A 32 -9.53 2.49 8.84
N GLY A 33 -9.72 2.51 7.52
CA GLY A 33 -8.66 2.21 6.56
C GLY A 33 -7.49 3.19 6.63
N GLU A 34 -7.80 4.50 6.71
CA GLU A 34 -6.79 5.56 6.83
C GLU A 34 -6.05 5.55 8.17
N ARG A 35 -6.75 5.25 9.29
CA ARG A 35 -6.11 5.07 10.60
C ARG A 35 -5.19 3.86 10.64
N SER A 36 -5.61 2.73 10.07
CA SER A 36 -4.81 1.50 10.06
C SER A 36 -3.54 1.63 9.20
N ALA A 37 -3.62 2.33 8.07
CA ALA A 37 -2.48 2.63 7.21
C ALA A 37 -1.49 3.58 7.89
N ARG A 38 -1.98 4.64 8.56
CA ARG A 38 -1.14 5.62 9.28
C ARG A 38 -0.43 5.04 10.50
N ASP A 39 -1.08 4.10 11.19
CA ASP A 39 -0.46 3.37 12.31
C ASP A 39 0.64 2.42 11.82
N SER A 40 0.50 1.74 10.67
CA SER A 40 1.56 0.85 10.16
C SER A 40 2.84 1.64 9.83
N GLU A 41 2.71 2.79 9.16
CA GLU A 41 3.88 3.61 8.80
C GLU A 41 4.58 4.20 10.04
N THR A 42 3.81 4.60 11.06
CA THR A 42 4.35 5.15 12.31
C THR A 42 5.04 4.07 13.15
N VAL A 43 4.44 2.88 13.22
CA VAL A 43 5.00 1.72 13.90
C VAL A 43 6.33 1.33 13.25
N HIS A 44 6.39 1.21 11.92
CA HIS A 44 7.62 0.81 11.23
C HIS A 44 8.78 1.79 11.47
N ARG A 45 8.49 3.10 11.42
CA ARG A 45 9.49 4.15 11.64
C ARG A 45 10.15 4.13 13.01
N ILE A 46 9.46 3.63 14.04
CA ILE A 46 9.97 3.62 15.41
C ILE A 46 10.50 2.22 15.78
N VAL A 47 9.75 1.18 15.41
CA VAL A 47 10.04 -0.21 15.79
C VAL A 47 11.28 -0.75 15.09
N VAL A 48 11.48 -0.48 13.80
CA VAL A 48 12.64 -0.96 13.05
C VAL A 48 13.97 -0.43 13.61
N PRO A 49 14.17 0.89 13.81
CA PRO A 49 15.42 1.39 14.39
C PRO A 49 15.61 0.96 15.85
N ALA A 50 14.53 0.87 16.64
CA ALA A 50 14.61 0.37 18.01
C ALA A 50 15.05 -1.11 18.04
N GLY A 51 14.45 -1.95 17.21
CA GLY A 51 14.82 -3.36 17.04
C GLY A 51 16.25 -3.53 16.52
N ALA A 52 16.68 -2.70 15.57
CA ALA A 52 18.06 -2.69 15.08
C ALA A 52 19.07 -2.35 16.18
N ALA A 53 18.76 -1.35 17.03
CA ALA A 53 19.61 -0.96 18.15
C ALA A 53 19.69 -2.08 19.21
N LEU A 54 18.56 -2.74 19.52
CA LEU A 54 18.53 -3.90 20.42
C LEU A 54 19.35 -5.07 19.87
N LEU A 55 19.21 -5.37 18.58
CA LEU A 55 19.97 -6.43 17.93
C LEU A 55 21.47 -6.13 17.94
N ALA A 56 21.86 -4.91 17.58
CA ALA A 56 23.25 -4.47 17.59
C ALA A 56 23.85 -4.55 19.00
N SER A 57 23.10 -4.16 20.03
CA SER A 57 23.51 -4.29 21.42
C SER A 57 23.66 -5.76 21.84
N GLY A 58 22.73 -6.63 21.44
CA GLY A 58 22.80 -8.08 21.70
C GLY A 58 24.02 -8.74 21.07
N ILE A 59 24.32 -8.40 19.82
CA ILE A 59 25.52 -8.86 19.10
C ILE A 59 26.80 -8.30 19.74
N ALA A 60 26.82 -7.01 20.10
CA ALA A 60 27.98 -6.39 20.75
C ALA A 60 28.32 -7.06 22.09
N LEU A 61 27.32 -7.35 22.92
CA LEU A 61 27.51 -8.09 24.17
C LEU A 61 28.01 -9.52 23.93
N GLN A 62 27.54 -10.16 22.87
CA GLN A 62 28.01 -11.50 22.47
C GLN A 62 29.49 -11.48 22.08
N LEU A 63 29.94 -10.45 21.36
CA LEU A 63 31.35 -10.26 20.98
C LEU A 63 32.26 -9.95 22.17
N LEU A 64 31.73 -9.25 23.18
CA LEU A 64 32.45 -8.93 24.42
C LEU A 64 32.57 -10.13 25.38
N GLY A 65 31.97 -11.29 25.05
CA GLY A 65 32.00 -12.49 25.90
C GLY A 65 31.21 -12.34 27.21
N VAL A 66 30.30 -11.37 27.27
CA VAL A 66 29.41 -11.14 28.43
C VAL A 66 28.36 -12.26 28.48
N GLU A 67 27.95 -12.65 29.70
CA GLU A 67 26.86 -13.60 30.04
C GLU A 67 25.95 -14.00 28.86
N ILE A 68 25.99 -15.29 28.50
CA ILE A 68 25.24 -15.86 27.37
C ILE A 68 23.73 -15.58 27.49
N LEU A 69 23.22 -15.47 28.73
CA LEU A 69 21.81 -15.25 29.02
C LEU A 69 21.37 -13.82 28.70
N LEU A 70 22.16 -12.81 29.06
CA LEU A 70 21.80 -11.40 28.83
C LEU A 70 21.77 -11.09 27.32
N SER A 71 22.78 -11.57 26.58
CA SER A 71 22.82 -11.45 25.11
C SER A 71 21.62 -12.16 24.46
N ARG A 72 21.30 -13.39 24.88
CA ARG A 72 20.12 -14.12 24.37
C ARG A 72 18.80 -13.43 24.65
N ILE A 73 18.60 -12.90 25.85
CA ILE A 73 17.38 -12.16 26.21
C ILE A 73 17.26 -10.91 25.32
N LEU A 74 18.35 -10.16 25.16
CA LEU A 74 18.33 -8.93 24.38
C LEU A 74 18.07 -9.20 22.89
N SER A 75 18.75 -10.19 22.29
CA SER A 75 18.49 -10.62 20.92
C SER A 75 17.08 -11.21 20.75
N GLY A 76 16.56 -11.94 21.74
CA GLY A 76 15.17 -12.41 21.76
C GLY A 76 14.17 -11.25 21.78
N THR A 77 14.42 -10.21 22.59
CA THR A 77 13.59 -9.01 22.58
C THR A 77 13.65 -8.28 21.25
N ALA A 78 14.82 -8.20 20.61
CA ALA A 78 14.95 -7.63 19.27
C ALA A 78 14.13 -8.40 18.23
N LEU A 79 14.18 -9.74 18.27
CA LEU A 79 13.37 -10.60 17.40
C LEU A 79 11.87 -10.32 17.58
N LEU A 80 11.39 -10.26 18.82
CA LEU A 80 9.98 -9.97 19.11
C LEU A 80 9.56 -8.58 18.64
N VAL A 81 10.38 -7.56 18.90
CA VAL A 81 10.13 -6.18 18.49
C VAL A 81 10.05 -6.07 16.98
N LEU A 82 11.01 -6.64 16.24
CA LEU A 82 11.02 -6.63 14.77
C LEU A 82 9.92 -7.51 14.16
N LEU A 83 9.41 -8.50 14.89
CA LEU A 83 8.32 -9.35 14.45
C LEU A 83 6.95 -8.66 14.54
N LEU A 84 6.77 -7.66 15.42
CA LEU A 84 5.47 -6.99 15.62
C LEU A 84 4.81 -6.47 14.32
N PRO A 85 5.48 -5.65 13.47
CA PRO A 85 4.86 -5.16 12.24
C PRO A 85 4.52 -6.32 11.28
N VAL A 86 5.48 -7.22 11.05
CA VAL A 86 5.32 -8.39 10.16
C VAL A 86 4.18 -9.29 10.61
N ALA A 87 4.06 -9.57 11.91
CA ALA A 87 3.01 -10.43 12.46
C ALA A 87 1.62 -9.78 12.33
N ARG A 88 1.52 -8.47 12.53
CA ARG A 88 0.27 -7.73 12.32
C ARG A 88 -0.18 -7.86 10.87
N GLU A 89 0.72 -7.63 9.93
CA GLU A 89 0.41 -7.70 8.49
C GLU A 89 0.14 -9.13 8.04
N ALA A 90 0.86 -10.11 8.58
CA ALA A 90 0.59 -11.52 8.36
C ALA A 90 -0.84 -11.89 8.77
N VAL A 91 -1.30 -11.49 9.96
CA VAL A 91 -2.66 -11.79 10.44
C VAL A 91 -3.73 -11.12 9.58
N ILE A 92 -3.52 -9.86 9.19
CA ILE A 92 -4.46 -9.13 8.32
C ILE A 92 -4.49 -9.76 6.92
N GLY A 93 -3.33 -10.09 6.36
CA GLY A 93 -3.17 -10.66 5.03
C GLY A 93 -3.64 -12.11 4.93
N PHE A 94 -3.50 -12.90 6.00
CA PHE A 94 -3.80 -14.34 6.00
C PHE A 94 -5.23 -14.67 5.56
N ARG A 95 -6.22 -13.84 5.95
CA ARG A 95 -7.62 -14.04 5.56
C ARG A 95 -7.88 -13.80 4.07
N LYS A 96 -7.05 -12.98 3.42
CA LYS A 96 -7.18 -12.63 1.99
C LYS A 96 -6.34 -13.56 1.11
N ASN A 97 -5.09 -13.79 1.50
CA ASN A 97 -4.16 -14.67 0.82
C ASN A 97 -3.24 -15.34 1.86
N PRO A 98 -3.40 -16.65 2.11
CA PRO A 98 -2.57 -17.37 3.07
C PRO A 98 -1.10 -17.52 2.62
N PHE A 99 -0.79 -17.24 1.36
CA PHE A 99 0.57 -17.28 0.80
C PHE A 99 1.17 -15.87 0.61
N ASN A 100 0.80 -14.91 1.47
CA ASN A 100 1.39 -13.58 1.50
C ASN A 100 2.84 -13.63 2.04
N GLU A 101 3.72 -12.76 1.53
CA GLU A 101 5.12 -12.65 1.99
C GLU A 101 5.27 -12.52 3.51
N ASN A 102 4.41 -11.74 4.17
CA ASN A 102 4.40 -11.54 5.61
C ASN A 102 4.07 -12.82 6.40
N VAL A 103 3.20 -13.69 5.87
CA VAL A 103 2.86 -14.97 6.50
C VAL A 103 4.06 -15.92 6.45
N LEU A 104 4.74 -15.97 5.31
CA LEU A 104 5.96 -16.76 5.15
C LEU A 104 7.06 -16.24 6.08
N MET A 105 7.21 -14.91 6.17
CA MET A 105 8.19 -14.26 7.02
C MET A 105 7.92 -14.49 8.52
N GLY A 106 6.66 -14.36 8.96
CA GLY A 106 6.26 -14.68 10.32
C GLY A 106 6.51 -16.15 10.67
N THR A 107 6.29 -17.06 9.73
CA THR A 107 6.61 -18.49 9.91
C THR A 107 8.12 -18.70 10.10
N ALA A 108 8.96 -18.05 9.31
CA ALA A 108 10.41 -18.11 9.45
C ALA A 108 10.89 -17.60 10.82
N ALA A 109 10.29 -16.51 11.33
CA ALA A 109 10.60 -15.98 12.65
C ALA A 109 10.23 -16.96 13.78
N VAL A 110 9.08 -17.64 13.67
CA VAL A 110 8.67 -18.70 14.61
C VAL A 110 9.66 -19.86 14.58
N VAL A 111 10.09 -20.29 13.40
CA VAL A 111 11.10 -21.35 13.25
C VAL A 111 12.42 -20.95 13.91
N ALA A 112 12.90 -19.73 13.70
CA ALA A 112 14.12 -19.22 14.34
C ALA A 112 14.01 -19.21 15.86
N ALA A 113 12.85 -18.80 16.39
CA ALA A 113 12.57 -18.83 17.84
C ALA A 113 12.56 -20.26 18.40
N ILE A 114 11.95 -21.23 17.70
CA ILE A 114 11.90 -22.64 18.13
C ILE A 114 13.30 -23.26 18.14
N ILE A 115 14.11 -23.00 17.12
CA ILE A 115 15.48 -23.52 17.01
C ILE A 115 16.41 -22.84 18.04
N GLY A 116 16.04 -21.67 18.55
CA GLY A 116 16.82 -20.92 19.54
C GLY A 116 17.92 -20.05 18.93
N VAL A 117 17.85 -19.77 17.63
CA VAL A 117 18.75 -18.89 16.86
C VAL A 117 18.17 -17.48 16.81
N TRP A 118 18.04 -16.88 17.99
CA TRP A 118 17.42 -15.57 18.20
C TRP A 118 18.10 -14.42 17.44
N PRO A 119 19.44 -14.23 17.52
CA PRO A 119 20.09 -13.13 16.83
C PRO A 119 20.02 -13.27 15.31
N GLU A 120 20.11 -14.49 14.78
CA GLU A 120 20.00 -14.76 13.34
C GLU A 120 18.58 -14.47 12.84
N GLY A 121 17.55 -14.91 13.57
CA GLY A 121 16.16 -14.61 13.23
C GLY A 121 15.85 -13.11 13.26
N ALA A 122 16.34 -12.40 14.27
CA ALA A 122 16.21 -10.94 14.36
C ALA A 122 16.93 -10.22 13.20
N ALA A 123 18.11 -10.70 12.79
CA ALA A 123 18.84 -10.12 11.67
C ALA A 123 18.09 -10.27 10.34
N VAL A 124 17.50 -11.46 10.11
CA VAL A 124 16.69 -11.72 8.91
C VAL A 124 15.43 -10.83 8.90
N LEU A 125 14.75 -10.69 10.04
CA LEU A 125 13.64 -9.74 10.19
C LEU A 125 14.06 -8.30 9.93
N LEU A 126 15.20 -7.87 10.44
CA LEU A 126 15.70 -6.50 10.21
C LEU A 126 15.91 -6.23 8.71
N VAL A 127 16.57 -7.14 8.00
CA VAL A 127 16.80 -6.99 6.56
C VAL A 127 15.48 -6.97 5.80
N TYR A 128 14.53 -7.83 6.16
CA TYR A 128 13.19 -7.84 5.57
C TYR A 128 12.47 -6.50 5.75
N ASN A 129 12.40 -5.98 6.98
CA ASN A 129 11.72 -4.71 7.27
C ASN A 129 12.35 -3.54 6.48
N VAL A 130 13.67 -3.55 6.27
CA VAL A 130 14.35 -2.55 5.43
C VAL A 130 14.00 -2.75 3.96
N ALA A 131 14.00 -3.99 3.47
CA ALA A 131 13.65 -4.31 2.08
C ALA A 131 12.21 -3.90 1.75
N GLU A 132 11.27 -4.19 2.64
CA GLU A 132 9.87 -3.78 2.55
C GLU A 132 9.74 -2.25 2.44
N HIS A 133 10.47 -1.50 3.28
CA HIS A 133 10.44 -0.03 3.21
C HIS A 133 10.99 0.50 1.88
N VAL A 134 11.99 -0.17 1.30
CA VAL A 134 12.55 0.15 -0.02
C VAL A 134 11.57 -0.22 -1.12
N GLU A 135 10.87 -1.34 -1.00
CA GLU A 135 9.83 -1.78 -1.93
C GLU A 135 8.70 -0.77 -1.99
N ASP A 136 8.13 -0.39 -0.85
CA ASP A 136 7.09 0.63 -0.73
C ASP A 136 7.52 1.93 -1.42
N TYR A 137 8.71 2.45 -1.08
CA TYR A 137 9.26 3.65 -1.70
C TYR A 137 9.36 3.54 -3.22
N THR A 138 9.76 2.35 -3.70
CA THR A 138 9.96 2.08 -5.12
C THR A 138 8.64 2.02 -5.87
N VAL A 139 7.64 1.29 -5.34
CA VAL A 139 6.29 1.20 -5.92
C VAL A 139 5.69 2.59 -6.07
N ASP A 140 5.77 3.38 -5.01
CA ASP A 140 5.29 4.76 -4.98
C ASP A 140 5.98 5.65 -6.01
N ARG A 141 7.30 5.50 -6.13
CA ARG A 141 8.10 6.26 -7.10
C ARG A 141 7.76 5.87 -8.53
N VAL A 142 7.59 4.58 -8.82
CA VAL A 142 7.19 4.08 -10.14
C VAL A 142 5.81 4.60 -10.50
N ARG A 143 4.84 4.57 -9.55
CA ARG A 143 3.50 5.12 -9.77
C ARG A 143 3.55 6.60 -10.16
N ARG A 144 4.27 7.42 -9.40
CA ARG A 144 4.43 8.86 -9.69
C ARG A 144 5.09 9.13 -11.05
N ILE A 145 6.04 8.28 -11.47
CA ILE A 145 6.67 8.39 -12.78
C ILE A 145 5.66 8.04 -13.88
N ALA A 146 4.90 6.96 -13.73
CA ALA A 146 3.86 6.57 -14.69
C ALA A 146 2.80 7.66 -14.84
N GLU A 147 2.33 8.24 -13.73
CA GLU A 147 1.37 9.36 -13.73
C GLU A 147 1.93 10.58 -14.46
N ARG A 148 3.19 10.94 -14.21
CA ARG A 148 3.85 12.04 -14.91
C ARG A 148 3.99 11.76 -16.40
N THR A 149 4.41 10.56 -16.78
CA THR A 149 4.50 10.17 -18.19
C THR A 149 3.14 10.19 -18.87
N ALA A 150 2.11 9.67 -18.22
CA ALA A 150 0.75 9.71 -18.74
C ALA A 150 0.24 11.15 -18.92
N SER A 151 0.60 12.07 -18.02
CA SER A 151 0.27 13.49 -18.15
C SER A 151 0.97 14.19 -19.33
N LEU A 152 2.02 13.59 -19.89
CA LEU A 152 2.72 14.14 -21.05
C LEU A 152 2.10 13.74 -22.40
N LEU A 153 1.22 12.74 -22.42
CA LEU A 153 0.54 12.31 -23.64
C LEU A 153 -0.48 13.38 -24.07
N PRO A 154 -0.50 13.78 -25.36
CA PRO A 154 -1.52 14.67 -25.88
C PRO A 154 -2.89 13.98 -25.80
N ARG A 155 -3.91 14.72 -25.36
CA ARG A 155 -5.29 14.20 -25.28
C ARG A 155 -6.10 14.44 -26.55
N ARG A 156 -5.62 15.32 -27.42
CA ARG A 156 -6.30 15.77 -28.62
C ARG A 156 -5.31 15.97 -29.76
N ALA A 157 -5.78 15.80 -30.99
CA ALA A 157 -5.01 15.99 -32.21
C ALA A 157 -5.83 16.77 -33.24
N LEU A 158 -5.15 17.48 -34.13
CA LEU A 158 -5.78 18.11 -35.29
C LEU A 158 -5.76 17.13 -36.46
N ARG A 159 -6.93 16.65 -36.89
CA ARG A 159 -7.11 15.88 -38.11
C ARG A 159 -7.40 16.82 -39.27
N LEU A 160 -6.77 16.58 -40.41
CA LEU A 160 -7.01 17.30 -41.65
C LEU A 160 -7.94 16.48 -42.55
N ARG A 161 -9.15 16.98 -42.82
CA ARG A 161 -10.14 16.32 -43.68
C ARG A 161 -10.70 17.31 -44.69
N GLU A 162 -10.59 16.98 -45.99
CA GLU A 162 -11.08 17.83 -47.10
C GLU A 162 -10.58 19.30 -47.03
N GLY A 163 -9.38 19.52 -46.47
CA GLY A 163 -8.78 20.85 -46.30
C GLY A 163 -9.23 21.61 -45.05
N GLN A 164 -10.05 21.02 -44.18
CA GLN A 164 -10.46 21.60 -42.90
C GLN A 164 -9.73 20.94 -41.72
N GLU A 165 -9.38 21.75 -40.72
CA GLU A 165 -8.80 21.30 -39.44
C GLU A 165 -9.93 20.89 -38.48
N GLU A 166 -9.94 19.64 -38.04
CA GLU A 166 -10.85 19.11 -37.03
C GLU A 166 -10.07 18.74 -35.75
N ASP A 167 -10.41 19.33 -34.61
CA ASP A 167 -9.83 18.97 -33.32
C ASP A 167 -10.57 17.76 -32.73
N VAL A 168 -9.90 16.60 -32.70
CA VAL A 168 -10.49 15.33 -32.26
C VAL A 168 -9.72 14.72 -31.08
N PRO A 169 -10.39 13.99 -30.16
CA PRO A 169 -9.70 13.15 -29.18
C PRO A 169 -8.77 12.14 -29.87
N VAL A 170 -7.63 11.82 -29.24
CA VAL A 170 -6.67 10.85 -29.81
C VAL A 170 -7.30 9.47 -29.99
N GLU A 171 -8.29 9.13 -29.17
CA GLU A 171 -9.05 7.87 -29.24
C GLU A 171 -9.91 7.74 -30.50
N GLU A 172 -10.22 8.84 -31.20
CA GLU A 172 -11.01 8.85 -32.43
C GLU A 172 -10.17 8.76 -33.71
N ILE A 173 -8.83 8.85 -33.60
CA ILE A 173 -7.89 8.79 -34.71
C ILE A 173 -7.83 7.37 -35.26
N ARG A 174 -7.88 7.23 -36.59
CA ARG A 174 -7.79 5.92 -37.26
C ARG A 174 -6.52 5.83 -38.11
N PRO A 175 -5.97 4.61 -38.32
CA PRO A 175 -4.89 4.41 -39.27
C PRO A 175 -5.26 4.96 -40.65
N GLY A 176 -4.44 5.86 -41.19
CA GLY A 176 -4.68 6.54 -42.47
C GLY A 176 -5.18 7.99 -42.36
N ASP A 177 -5.51 8.47 -41.17
CA ASP A 177 -5.84 9.89 -40.96
C ASP A 177 -4.61 10.79 -41.16
N LEU A 178 -4.79 11.94 -41.82
CA LEU A 178 -3.79 12.99 -41.93
C LEU A 178 -3.88 13.91 -40.71
N LEU A 179 -2.81 14.03 -39.94
CA LEU A 179 -2.76 14.87 -38.74
C LEU A 179 -1.89 16.10 -38.98
N LEU A 180 -2.34 17.26 -38.50
CA LEU A 180 -1.61 18.51 -38.55
C LEU A 180 -0.87 18.75 -37.23
N VAL A 181 0.47 18.75 -37.27
CA VAL A 181 1.31 19.05 -36.09
C VAL A 181 1.94 20.44 -36.27
N LYS A 182 1.54 21.39 -35.42
CA LYS A 182 2.09 22.76 -35.42
C LYS A 182 3.43 22.79 -34.68
N SER A 183 4.27 23.80 -34.96
CA SER A 183 5.57 23.94 -34.26
C SER A 183 5.37 24.03 -32.75
N GLY A 184 6.10 23.21 -31.99
CA GLY A 184 5.98 23.10 -30.53
C GLY A 184 4.86 22.16 -30.04
N TRP A 185 4.08 21.54 -30.94
CA TRP A 185 3.09 20.53 -30.59
C TRP A 185 3.73 19.16 -30.45
N ARG A 186 3.17 18.34 -29.55
CA ARG A 186 3.59 16.94 -29.38
C ARG A 186 2.90 16.09 -30.43
N VAL A 187 3.62 15.09 -30.96
CA VAL A 187 3.07 14.13 -31.90
C VAL A 187 2.08 13.23 -31.13
N PRO A 188 0.81 13.16 -31.54
CA PRO A 188 -0.19 12.27 -30.95
C PRO A 188 -0.04 10.82 -31.38
#